data_AF-A0A955EAU6-F1
#
_entry.id   AF-A0A955EAU6-F1
#
_cell.length_a   1.000
_cell.length_b   1.000
_cell.length_c   1.000
_cell.angle_alpha   90.00
_cell.angle_beta   90.00
_cell.angle_gamma   90.00
#
_symmetry.space_group_name_H-M   'P 1'
#
loop_
_entity.id
_entity.type
_entity.pdbx_description
1 polymer ?
#
loop_
_entity_poly.entity_id
_entity_poly.type
_entity_poly.pdbx_seq_one_letter_code
_entity_poly.pdbx_strand_id
1 'polypeptide(L)'
;IRADLEQIRESIADERARPRLEALERALTALQIFLDPPGLAARDLRESLLLQLDAIEEADPRADVSAIRKIIEGHLDDLTHNRIPRIAEKTGMSIEEISEALAHVPRLVLHPGRTLVNSVLPSIIPDAIVEYDEDGDDYIAYLTDGRMPNLRINKDYATLVKDRGLPKQDREFIRTNLSNANWLIDALNQRRHTLQRVLNAVVAAQRDFFDLGEQALKPLPMTQVADQLGIHVATVSRAVAGKHIQCPRGIFPLRRFFTGGMQTQGGDEVSYDAIKAALRDVIDEEDKSNPHSDDALVGELEKRGIEIARRTVAKYRSQLDIPSARLRKKF
;
A
#
# COMPACT_ATOMS: atom_id res chain seq x y z
N ILE A 1 -19.84 5.92 -8.61
CA ILE A 1 -20.69 7.01 -8.08
C ILE A 1 -22.11 6.63 -8.45
N ARG A 2 -22.95 6.29 -7.46
CA ARG A 2 -24.30 5.75 -7.65
C ARG A 2 -25.33 6.87 -7.42
N ALA A 3 -25.31 7.90 -8.25
CA ALA A 3 -26.36 8.91 -8.21
C ALA A 3 -27.32 8.63 -9.37
N ASP A 4 -28.59 8.39 -9.07
CA ASP A 4 -29.61 8.22 -10.10
C ASP A 4 -29.81 9.55 -10.85
N LEU A 5 -30.27 9.48 -12.11
CA LEU A 5 -30.51 10.67 -12.93
C LEU A 5 -31.46 11.67 -12.26
N GLU A 6 -32.41 11.18 -11.47
CA GLU A 6 -33.29 12.01 -10.64
C GLU A 6 -32.53 12.75 -9.54
N GLN A 7 -31.59 12.07 -8.86
CA GLN A 7 -30.74 12.69 -7.84
C GLN A 7 -29.80 13.73 -8.44
N ILE A 8 -29.27 13.47 -9.63
CA ILE A 8 -28.46 14.46 -10.38
C ILE A 8 -29.32 15.68 -10.73
N ARG A 9 -30.56 15.47 -11.20
CA ARG A 9 -31.50 16.56 -11.49
C ARG A 9 -31.82 17.38 -10.23
N GLU A 10 -32.01 16.73 -9.09
CA GLU A 10 -32.30 17.40 -7.81
C GLU A 10 -31.09 18.16 -7.24
N SER A 11 -29.87 17.70 -7.53
CA SER A 11 -28.63 18.37 -7.11
C SER A 11 -28.39 19.72 -7.82
N ILE A 12 -29.09 20.00 -8.91
CA ILE A 12 -29.04 21.29 -9.60
C ILE A 12 -29.82 22.31 -8.75
N ALA A 13 -29.08 23.28 -8.19
CA ALA A 13 -29.59 24.27 -7.24
C ALA A 13 -30.65 25.22 -7.82
N ASP A 14 -30.65 25.44 -9.14
CA ASP A 14 -31.64 26.28 -9.82
C ASP A 14 -32.79 25.43 -10.38
N GLU A 15 -33.96 25.51 -9.73
CA GLU A 15 -35.16 24.77 -10.13
C GLU A 15 -35.67 25.13 -11.52
N ARG A 16 -35.46 26.37 -11.98
CA ARG A 16 -35.89 26.82 -13.32
C ARG A 16 -34.94 26.36 -14.41
N ALA A 17 -33.71 26.00 -14.06
CA ALA A 17 -32.71 25.43 -14.95
C ALA A 17 -32.70 23.90 -14.96
N ARG A 18 -33.59 23.23 -14.21
CA ARG A 18 -33.65 21.76 -14.18
C ARG A 18 -34.07 21.22 -15.55
N PRO A 19 -33.19 20.47 -16.25
CA PRO A 19 -33.53 19.89 -17.53
C PRO A 19 -34.61 18.81 -17.37
N ARG A 20 -35.37 18.57 -18.44
CA ARG A 20 -36.27 17.40 -18.52
C ARG A 20 -35.44 16.11 -18.45
N LEU A 21 -36.01 15.06 -17.87
CA LEU A 21 -35.36 13.74 -17.77
C LEU A 21 -34.87 13.22 -19.12
N GLU A 22 -35.70 13.36 -20.16
CA GLU A 22 -35.34 12.99 -21.54
C GLU A 22 -34.09 13.72 -22.06
N ALA A 23 -33.89 14.99 -21.67
CA ALA A 23 -32.73 15.76 -22.09
C ALA A 23 -31.45 15.29 -21.35
N LEU A 24 -31.58 14.90 -20.09
CA LEU A 24 -30.49 14.29 -19.31
C LEU A 24 -30.09 12.93 -19.87
N GLU A 25 -31.06 12.09 -20.25
CA GLU A 25 -30.80 10.79 -20.87
C GLU A 25 -30.07 10.95 -22.20
N ARG A 26 -30.53 11.88 -23.06
CA ARG A 26 -29.83 12.17 -24.32
C ARG A 26 -28.41 12.69 -24.10
N ALA A 27 -28.22 13.56 -23.11
CA ALA A 27 -26.89 14.06 -22.76
C ALA A 27 -25.99 12.94 -22.23
N LEU A 28 -26.52 12.03 -21.41
CA LEU A 28 -25.81 10.87 -20.91
C LEU A 28 -25.38 9.96 -22.05
N THR A 29 -26.29 9.61 -22.97
CA THR A 29 -25.97 8.78 -24.14
C THR A 29 -24.91 9.44 -25.02
N ALA A 30 -25.00 10.76 -25.23
CA ALA A 30 -23.96 11.48 -25.96
C ALA A 30 -22.60 11.38 -25.26
N LEU A 31 -22.55 11.60 -23.93
CA LEU A 31 -21.31 11.45 -23.16
C LEU A 31 -20.75 10.02 -23.26
N GLN A 32 -21.60 9.00 -23.15
CA GLN A 32 -21.17 7.60 -23.24
C GLN A 32 -20.57 7.23 -24.61
N ILE A 33 -21.04 7.86 -25.69
CA ILE A 33 -20.54 7.63 -27.06
C ILE A 33 -19.25 8.42 -27.33
N PHE A 34 -19.17 9.67 -26.88
CA PHE A 34 -18.08 10.58 -27.25
C PHE A 34 -16.88 10.55 -26.30
N LEU A 35 -17.03 10.07 -25.07
CA LEU A 35 -15.93 10.04 -24.11
C LEU A 35 -14.97 8.88 -24.37
N ASP A 36 -13.68 9.18 -24.36
CA ASP A 36 -12.57 8.22 -24.40
C ASP A 36 -11.81 8.32 -23.06
N PRO A 37 -11.61 7.22 -22.30
CA PRO A 37 -11.94 5.81 -22.59
C PRO A 37 -13.44 5.43 -22.60
N PRO A 38 -13.84 4.42 -23.40
CA PRO A 38 -15.20 3.89 -23.41
C PRO A 38 -15.60 3.29 -22.05
N GLY A 39 -16.90 3.33 -21.74
CA GLY A 39 -17.44 2.89 -20.44
C GLY A 39 -17.41 3.95 -19.34
N LEU A 40 -17.00 5.18 -19.65
CA LEU A 40 -17.20 6.35 -18.79
C LEU A 40 -18.68 6.74 -18.71
N ALA A 41 -19.07 7.35 -17.59
CA ALA A 41 -20.46 7.75 -17.31
C ALA A 41 -21.50 6.60 -17.40
N ALA A 42 -21.07 5.36 -17.21
CA ALA A 42 -21.99 4.24 -17.01
C ALA A 42 -22.68 4.30 -15.64
N ARG A 43 -23.94 3.88 -15.57
CA ARG A 43 -24.76 3.83 -14.34
C ARG A 43 -24.37 2.65 -13.48
N ASP A 44 -24.02 1.54 -14.10
CA ASP A 44 -23.53 0.35 -13.43
C ASP A 44 -22.30 -0.26 -14.13
N LEU A 45 -21.70 -1.27 -13.48
CA LEU A 45 -20.54 -1.96 -14.03
C LEU A 45 -20.90 -2.70 -15.33
N ARG A 46 -22.14 -3.17 -15.46
CA ARG A 46 -22.59 -3.94 -16.62
C ARG A 46 -22.65 -3.07 -17.86
N GLU A 47 -23.30 -1.92 -17.78
CA GLU A 47 -23.36 -0.87 -18.80
C GLU A 47 -21.95 -0.40 -19.16
N SER A 48 -21.06 -0.22 -18.18
CA SER A 48 -19.67 0.17 -18.45
C SER A 48 -18.93 -0.84 -19.31
N LEU A 49 -19.10 -2.13 -19.03
CA LEU A 49 -18.47 -3.21 -19.79
C LEU A 49 -19.11 -3.40 -21.16
N LEU A 50 -20.44 -3.25 -21.27
CA LEU A 50 -21.14 -3.33 -22.55
C LEU A 50 -20.73 -2.21 -23.50
N LEU A 51 -20.63 -0.97 -23.01
CA LEU A 51 -20.13 0.16 -23.80
C LEU A 51 -18.69 -0.06 -24.31
N GLN A 52 -17.85 -0.73 -23.52
CA GLN A 52 -16.50 -1.10 -23.94
C GLN A 52 -16.52 -2.21 -25.01
N LEU A 53 -17.44 -3.18 -24.91
CA LEU A 53 -17.62 -4.21 -25.94
C LEU A 53 -18.15 -3.61 -27.24
N ASP A 54 -19.12 -2.70 -27.18
CA ASP A 54 -19.65 -1.98 -28.35
C ASP A 54 -18.50 -1.25 -29.07
N ALA A 55 -17.64 -0.54 -28.34
CA ALA A 55 -16.48 0.13 -28.91
C ALA A 55 -15.44 -0.83 -29.53
N ILE A 56 -15.27 -2.04 -28.96
CA ILE A 56 -14.39 -3.08 -29.54
C ILE A 56 -14.99 -3.64 -30.84
N GLU A 57 -16.28 -3.90 -30.88
CA GLU A 57 -17.00 -4.41 -32.05
C GLU A 57 -17.00 -3.40 -33.20
N GLU A 58 -17.13 -2.10 -32.89
CA GLU A 58 -16.99 -1.02 -33.87
C GLU A 58 -15.56 -0.91 -34.44
N ALA A 59 -14.54 -1.11 -33.60
CA ALA A 59 -13.15 -1.02 -34.00
C ALA A 59 -12.65 -2.26 -34.78
N ASP A 60 -13.12 -3.45 -34.40
CA ASP A 60 -12.79 -4.72 -35.07
C ASP A 60 -14.03 -5.61 -35.22
N PRO A 61 -14.73 -5.54 -36.38
CA PRO A 61 -15.89 -6.38 -36.67
C PRO A 61 -15.61 -7.89 -36.72
N ARG A 62 -14.34 -8.32 -36.65
CA ARG A 62 -13.96 -9.75 -36.60
C ARG A 62 -13.78 -10.26 -35.18
N ALA A 63 -13.83 -9.40 -34.17
CA ALA A 63 -13.75 -9.82 -32.78
C ALA A 63 -15.06 -10.51 -32.37
N ASP A 64 -15.00 -11.81 -32.02
CA ASP A 64 -16.14 -12.52 -31.47
C ASP A 64 -16.37 -12.12 -30.01
N VAL A 65 -17.09 -11.01 -29.80
CA VAL A 65 -17.50 -10.52 -28.48
C VAL A 65 -18.86 -11.06 -28.04
N SER A 66 -19.53 -11.86 -28.89
CA SER A 66 -20.91 -12.28 -28.69
C SER A 66 -21.09 -13.17 -27.45
N ALA A 67 -20.14 -14.06 -27.20
CA ALA A 67 -20.13 -14.94 -26.03
C ALA A 67 -19.98 -14.15 -24.72
N ILE A 68 -19.08 -13.17 -24.71
CA ILE A 68 -18.81 -12.30 -23.55
C ILE A 68 -20.00 -11.40 -23.27
N ARG A 69 -20.59 -10.81 -24.31
CA ARG A 69 -21.78 -9.95 -24.19
C ARG A 69 -22.90 -10.70 -23.45
N LYS A 70 -23.19 -11.94 -23.83
CA LYS A 70 -24.19 -12.79 -23.16
C LYS A 70 -23.84 -13.08 -21.70
N ILE A 71 -22.57 -13.35 -21.39
CA ILE A 71 -22.10 -13.57 -20.02
C ILE A 71 -22.27 -12.30 -19.19
N ILE A 72 -21.92 -11.14 -19.73
CA ILE A 72 -22.02 -9.85 -19.03
C ILE A 72 -23.47 -9.41 -18.86
N GLU A 73 -24.38 -9.70 -19.81
CA GLU A 73 -25.81 -9.36 -19.73
C GLU A 73 -26.59 -10.21 -18.71
N GLY A 74 -26.27 -11.50 -18.59
CA GLY A 74 -27.05 -12.42 -17.75
C GLY A 74 -26.36 -12.94 -16.49
N HIS A 75 -25.02 -13.00 -16.50
CA HIS A 75 -24.25 -13.84 -15.57
C HIS A 75 -23.06 -13.15 -14.91
N LEU A 76 -23.01 -11.81 -14.89
CA LEU A 76 -21.94 -11.06 -14.24
C LEU A 76 -21.78 -11.44 -12.76
N ASP A 77 -22.88 -11.67 -12.03
CA ASP A 77 -22.84 -12.11 -10.64
C ASP A 77 -22.28 -13.54 -10.47
N ASP A 78 -22.59 -14.44 -11.40
CA ASP A 78 -22.03 -15.80 -11.37
C ASP A 78 -20.53 -15.78 -11.75
N LEU A 79 -20.11 -14.86 -12.62
CA LEU A 79 -18.72 -14.65 -13.01
C LEU A 79 -17.88 -14.08 -11.86
N THR A 80 -18.36 -13.04 -11.16
CA THR A 80 -17.67 -12.46 -10.00
C THR A 80 -17.43 -13.46 -8.87
N HIS A 81 -18.28 -14.50 -8.77
CA HIS A 81 -18.19 -15.56 -7.77
C HIS A 81 -17.43 -16.81 -8.25
N ASN A 82 -16.81 -16.76 -9.44
CA ASN A 82 -16.13 -17.86 -10.13
C ASN A 82 -17.00 -19.13 -10.26
N ARG A 83 -18.28 -18.97 -10.64
CA ARG A 83 -19.23 -20.08 -10.84
C ARG A 83 -19.31 -20.48 -12.32
N ILE A 84 -18.17 -20.70 -12.97
CA ILE A 84 -18.06 -21.06 -14.39
C ILE A 84 -18.98 -22.23 -14.80
N PRO A 85 -19.10 -23.32 -14.02
CA PRO A 85 -20.00 -24.42 -14.39
C PRO A 85 -21.47 -24.04 -14.47
N ARG A 86 -21.94 -23.10 -13.63
CA ARG A 86 -23.32 -22.59 -13.70
C ARG A 86 -23.55 -21.67 -14.89
N ILE A 87 -22.52 -21.00 -15.36
CA ILE A 87 -22.58 -20.19 -16.57
C ILE A 87 -22.74 -21.14 -17.75
N ALA A 88 -21.90 -22.18 -17.86
CA ALA A 88 -21.99 -23.21 -18.89
C ALA A 88 -23.38 -23.86 -18.97
N GLU A 89 -23.96 -24.26 -17.83
CA GLU A 89 -25.32 -24.83 -17.78
C GLU A 89 -26.40 -23.87 -18.28
N LYS A 90 -26.28 -22.57 -17.97
CA LYS A 90 -27.32 -21.56 -18.30
C LYS A 90 -27.16 -20.99 -19.71
N THR A 91 -25.94 -20.84 -20.20
CA THR A 91 -25.65 -20.30 -21.54
C THR A 91 -25.60 -21.39 -22.61
N GLY A 92 -25.46 -22.67 -22.21
CA GLY A 92 -25.29 -23.80 -23.11
C GLY A 92 -23.91 -23.86 -23.78
N MET A 93 -22.97 -23.01 -23.36
CA MET A 93 -21.61 -22.94 -23.90
C MET A 93 -20.70 -23.98 -23.23
N SER A 94 -19.69 -24.45 -23.95
CA SER A 94 -18.65 -25.29 -23.37
C SER A 94 -17.78 -24.49 -22.38
N ILE A 95 -17.10 -25.19 -21.47
CA ILE A 95 -16.16 -24.55 -20.53
C ILE A 95 -15.00 -23.90 -21.30
N GLU A 96 -14.59 -24.50 -22.43
CA GLU A 96 -13.54 -23.98 -23.31
C GLU A 96 -13.98 -22.68 -23.98
N GLU A 97 -15.20 -22.61 -24.52
CA GLU A 97 -15.78 -21.40 -25.12
C GLU A 97 -15.89 -20.26 -24.09
N ILE A 98 -16.30 -20.58 -22.86
CA ILE A 98 -16.35 -19.59 -21.78
C ILE A 98 -14.93 -19.14 -21.42
N SER A 99 -13.96 -20.04 -21.36
CA SER A 99 -12.57 -19.68 -21.08
C SER A 99 -11.97 -18.79 -22.18
N GLU A 100 -12.26 -19.08 -23.45
CA GLU A 100 -11.85 -18.25 -24.59
C GLU A 100 -12.51 -16.87 -24.55
N ALA A 101 -13.81 -16.81 -24.28
CA ALA A 101 -14.53 -15.56 -24.03
C ALA A 101 -13.90 -14.76 -22.88
N LEU A 102 -13.56 -15.42 -21.76
CA LEU A 102 -12.92 -14.78 -20.63
C LEU A 102 -11.48 -14.33 -20.92
N ALA A 103 -10.80 -14.90 -21.92
CA ALA A 103 -9.48 -14.45 -22.33
C ALA A 103 -9.47 -13.03 -22.94
N HIS A 104 -10.62 -12.52 -23.37
CA HIS A 104 -10.78 -11.14 -23.83
C HIS A 104 -11.14 -10.16 -22.71
N VAL A 105 -11.56 -10.63 -21.53
CA VAL A 105 -11.86 -9.78 -20.36
C VAL A 105 -10.70 -8.89 -19.91
N PRO A 106 -9.41 -9.30 -19.99
CA PRO A 106 -8.29 -8.41 -19.69
C PRO A 106 -8.22 -7.15 -20.57
N ARG A 107 -8.89 -7.13 -21.73
CA ARG A 107 -9.03 -5.91 -22.55
C ARG A 107 -10.05 -4.93 -21.99
N LEU A 108 -10.94 -5.39 -21.12
CA LEU A 108 -11.97 -4.57 -20.48
C LEU A 108 -11.44 -4.01 -19.15
N VAL A 109 -11.73 -2.75 -18.90
CA VAL A 109 -11.31 -2.02 -17.71
C VAL A 109 -12.53 -1.76 -16.83
N LEU A 110 -12.54 -2.28 -15.60
CA LEU A 110 -13.66 -2.09 -14.66
C LEU A 110 -13.89 -0.62 -14.30
N HIS A 111 -12.82 0.18 -14.31
CA HIS A 111 -12.82 1.60 -13.94
C HIS A 111 -12.02 2.43 -14.95
N PRO A 112 -12.58 2.68 -16.14
CA PRO A 112 -11.86 3.35 -17.23
C PRO A 112 -11.36 4.74 -16.82
N GLY A 113 -12.10 5.47 -15.97
CA GLY A 113 -11.69 6.79 -15.49
C GLY A 113 -10.37 6.85 -14.69
N ARG A 114 -9.83 5.72 -14.22
CA ARG A 114 -8.52 5.71 -13.55
C ARG A 114 -7.37 6.05 -14.50
N THR A 115 -7.48 5.74 -15.79
CA THR A 115 -6.42 6.04 -16.77
C THR A 115 -6.31 7.53 -17.07
N LEU A 116 -7.40 8.27 -16.90
CA LEU A 116 -7.44 9.73 -17.05
C LEU A 116 -6.76 10.47 -15.88
N VAL A 117 -6.61 9.79 -14.74
CA VAL A 117 -6.03 10.40 -13.54
C VAL A 117 -4.53 10.12 -13.51
N ASN A 118 -3.75 11.10 -13.95
CA ASN A 118 -2.31 11.14 -13.67
C ASN A 118 -2.07 11.62 -12.23
N SER A 119 -2.36 10.76 -11.25
CA SER A 119 -1.89 11.02 -9.90
C SER A 119 -0.40 10.70 -9.86
N VAL A 120 0.45 11.73 -9.87
CA VAL A 120 1.85 11.56 -9.50
C VAL A 120 1.87 11.08 -8.06
N LEU A 121 2.17 9.78 -7.86
CA LEU A 121 2.32 9.24 -6.52
C LEU A 121 3.44 10.04 -5.84
N PRO A 122 3.21 10.60 -4.64
CA PRO A 122 4.25 11.33 -3.95
C PRO A 122 5.41 10.37 -3.66
N SER A 123 6.60 10.72 -4.18
CA SER A 123 7.81 9.95 -3.91
C SER A 123 8.14 10.00 -2.43
N ILE A 124 8.37 8.82 -1.84
CA ILE A 124 8.79 8.70 -0.45
C ILE A 124 10.29 8.99 -0.40
N ILE A 125 10.66 10.14 0.15
CA ILE A 125 12.06 10.46 0.44
C ILE A 125 12.43 9.77 1.77
N PRO A 126 13.39 8.84 1.79
CA PRO A 126 13.79 8.11 3.00
C PRO A 126 14.51 9.02 3.99
N ASP A 127 14.27 8.79 5.28
CA ASP A 127 14.94 9.50 6.38
C ASP A 127 16.28 8.87 6.77
N ALA A 128 16.48 7.58 6.47
CA ALA A 128 17.72 6.85 6.68
C ALA A 128 18.00 5.88 5.53
N ILE A 129 19.27 5.56 5.32
CA ILE A 129 19.73 4.59 4.35
C ILE A 129 20.49 3.50 5.10
N VAL A 130 20.25 2.26 4.73
CA VAL A 130 20.96 1.08 5.20
C VAL A 130 21.71 0.49 4.02
N GLU A 131 23.03 0.37 4.17
CA GLU A 131 23.93 -0.21 3.17
C GLU A 131 24.68 -1.39 3.78
N TYR A 132 25.04 -2.36 2.93
CA TYR A 132 25.87 -3.48 3.32
C TYR A 132 27.33 -3.08 3.18
N ASP A 133 28.09 -3.19 4.26
CA ASP A 133 29.53 -2.96 4.26
C ASP A 133 30.27 -4.29 4.06
N GLU A 134 30.88 -4.45 2.88
CA GLU A 134 31.61 -5.66 2.51
C GLU A 134 32.89 -5.84 3.35
N ASP A 135 33.51 -4.75 3.81
CA ASP A 135 34.75 -4.79 4.59
C ASP A 135 34.49 -5.23 6.05
N GLY A 136 33.30 -4.91 6.56
CA GLY A 136 32.88 -5.16 7.94
C GLY A 136 31.98 -6.37 8.15
N ASP A 137 31.47 -6.98 7.08
CA ASP A 137 30.40 -8.02 7.13
C ASP A 137 29.21 -7.58 8.01
N ASP A 138 28.80 -6.31 7.87
CA ASP A 138 27.74 -5.71 8.68
C ASP A 138 26.91 -4.69 7.89
N TYR A 139 25.71 -4.42 8.37
CA TYR A 139 24.83 -3.40 7.81
C TYR A 139 25.01 -2.07 8.54
N ILE A 140 25.37 -1.03 7.79
CA ILE A 140 25.55 0.32 8.30
C ILE A 140 24.31 1.14 7.97
N ALA A 141 23.71 1.74 9.01
CA ALA A 141 22.64 2.71 8.85
C ALA A 141 23.17 4.13 9.01
N TYR A 142 22.73 5.06 8.18
CA TYR A 142 22.99 6.49 8.37
C TYR A 142 21.78 7.33 7.99
N LEU A 143 21.64 8.49 8.62
CA LEU A 143 20.54 9.42 8.36
C LEU A 143 20.77 10.19 7.05
N THR A 144 19.71 10.36 6.27
CA THR A 144 19.74 11.21 5.07
C THR A 144 19.65 12.68 5.51
N ASP A 145 20.63 13.50 5.11
CA ASP A 145 20.67 14.92 5.48
C ASP A 145 19.68 15.81 4.71
N GLY A 146 18.88 15.24 3.79
CA GLY A 146 18.16 15.98 2.76
C GLY A 146 17.08 16.97 3.22
N ARG A 147 16.67 16.97 4.49
CA ARG A 147 15.57 17.85 4.98
C ARG A 147 16.00 19.00 5.89
N MET A 148 17.20 19.00 6.47
CA MET A 148 17.57 20.01 7.48
C MET A 148 18.89 20.69 7.13
N PRO A 149 18.92 22.02 6.92
CA PRO A 149 20.18 22.74 6.75
C PRO A 149 21.00 22.68 8.04
N ASN A 150 22.32 22.77 7.89
CA ASN A 150 23.23 22.84 9.03
C ASN A 150 23.01 24.17 9.78
N LEU A 151 22.31 24.09 10.92
CA LEU A 151 22.06 25.24 11.78
C LEU A 151 23.36 25.62 12.50
N ARG A 152 23.72 26.89 12.42
CA ARG A 152 24.88 27.47 13.10
C ARG A 152 24.49 28.81 13.72
N ILE A 153 25.09 29.12 14.85
CA ILE A 153 24.95 30.44 15.46
C ILE A 153 25.78 31.44 14.67
N ASN A 154 25.16 32.56 14.30
CA ASN A 154 25.88 33.68 13.73
C ASN A 154 26.81 34.30 14.79
N LYS A 155 28.11 34.32 14.48
CA LYS A 155 29.17 34.79 15.37
C LYS A 155 29.07 36.29 15.68
N ASP A 156 28.46 37.08 14.80
CA ASP A 156 28.31 38.54 14.99
C ASP A 156 27.42 38.88 16.19
N TYR A 157 26.35 38.10 16.42
CA TYR A 157 25.53 38.27 17.61
C TYR A 157 26.25 37.80 18.88
N ALA A 158 27.12 36.79 18.77
CA ALA A 158 27.93 36.33 19.89
C ALA A 158 29.00 37.34 20.32
N THR A 159 29.52 38.15 19.39
CA THR A 159 30.44 39.26 19.70
C THR A 159 29.68 40.48 20.25
N LEU A 160 28.49 40.80 19.73
CA LEU A 160 27.63 41.87 20.24
C LEU A 160 27.25 41.73 21.72
N VAL A 161 27.07 40.50 22.22
CA VAL A 161 26.82 40.27 23.66
C VAL A 161 28.02 40.66 24.54
N LYS A 162 29.24 40.60 24.00
CA LYS A 162 30.47 40.98 24.72
C LYS A 162 30.74 42.49 24.67
N ASP A 163 30.07 43.23 23.78
CA ASP A 163 30.23 44.67 23.66
C ASP A 163 29.56 45.41 24.84
N ARG A 164 30.37 46.19 25.57
CA ARG A 164 29.94 47.00 26.72
C ARG A 164 29.22 48.28 26.30
N GLY A 165 29.30 48.67 25.03
CA GLY A 165 28.64 49.86 24.48
C GLY A 165 27.12 49.72 24.27
N LEU A 166 26.58 48.50 24.24
CA LEU A 166 25.14 48.28 24.06
C LEU A 166 24.32 48.57 25.35
N PRO A 167 23.07 49.06 25.19
CA PRO A 167 22.10 49.11 26.28
C PRO A 167 21.91 47.75 26.94
N LYS A 168 21.74 47.75 28.27
CA LYS A 168 21.64 46.51 29.07
C LYS A 168 20.46 45.62 28.62
N GLN A 169 19.33 46.23 28.26
CA GLN A 169 18.13 45.53 27.79
C GLN A 169 18.38 44.78 26.48
N ASP A 170 19.02 45.43 25.50
CA ASP A 170 19.34 44.82 24.20
C ASP A 170 20.35 43.67 24.36
N ARG A 171 21.35 43.84 25.23
CA ARG A 171 22.32 42.78 25.54
C ARG A 171 21.67 41.54 26.15
N GLU A 172 20.72 41.74 27.07
CA GLU A 172 19.98 40.66 27.73
C GLU A 172 19.03 39.93 26.77
N PHE A 173 18.38 40.68 25.88
CA PHE A 173 17.56 40.13 24.79
C PHE A 173 18.39 39.23 23.86
N ILE A 174 19.53 39.72 23.36
CA ILE A 174 20.41 38.93 22.48
C ILE A 174 20.95 37.69 23.20
N ARG A 175 21.35 37.81 24.48
CA ARG A 175 21.84 36.69 25.29
C ARG A 175 20.78 35.59 25.47
N THR A 176 19.53 35.98 25.70
CA THR A 176 18.40 35.04 25.84
C THR A 176 18.15 34.31 24.53
N ASN A 177 18.10 35.04 23.40
CA ASN A 177 17.89 34.43 22.09
C ASN A 177 19.04 33.52 21.66
N LEU A 178 20.29 33.86 21.99
CA LEU A 178 21.44 32.97 21.75
C LEU A 178 21.36 31.69 22.58
N SER A 179 20.92 31.79 23.84
CA SER A 179 20.70 30.61 24.69
C SER A 179 19.60 29.71 24.11
N ASN A 180 18.49 30.30 23.67
CA ASN A 180 17.39 29.58 23.02
C ASN A 180 17.84 28.92 21.71
N ALA A 181 18.66 29.61 20.91
CA ALA A 181 19.21 29.06 19.67
C ALA A 181 20.16 27.89 19.93
N ASN A 182 21.06 27.99 20.92
CA ASN A 182 21.92 26.88 21.36
C ASN A 182 21.08 25.68 21.79
N TRP A 183 20.11 25.91 22.68
CA TRP A 183 19.23 24.86 23.16
C TRP A 183 18.49 24.16 22.01
N LEU A 184 18.02 24.91 21.01
CA LEU A 184 17.36 24.33 19.83
C LEU A 184 18.32 23.46 19.00
N ILE A 185 19.55 23.91 18.79
CA ILE A 185 20.58 23.15 18.06
C ILE A 185 20.92 21.87 18.82
N ASP A 186 21.10 21.95 20.14
CA ASP A 186 21.38 20.80 21.00
C ASP A 186 20.22 19.80 20.99
N ALA A 187 18.98 20.27 21.10
CA ALA A 187 17.79 19.43 21.02
C ALA A 187 17.67 18.71 19.67
N LEU A 188 18.00 19.39 18.56
CA LEU A 188 18.01 18.79 17.23
C LEU A 188 19.09 17.72 17.09
N ASN A 189 20.29 17.99 17.59
CA ASN A 189 21.40 17.04 17.61
C ASN A 189 21.07 15.82 18.47
N GLN A 190 20.47 16.02 19.64
CA GLN A 190 20.01 14.94 20.51
C GLN A 190 18.95 14.08 19.83
N ARG A 191 18.01 14.69 19.09
CA ARG A 191 17.01 13.97 18.30
C ARG A 191 17.65 13.12 17.20
N ARG A 192 18.60 13.69 16.43
CA ARG A 192 19.36 12.97 15.40
C ARG A 192 20.13 11.80 16.00
N HIS A 193 20.88 12.05 17.08
CA HIS A 193 21.65 11.02 17.78
C HIS A 193 20.77 9.89 18.33
N THR A 194 19.60 10.23 18.90
CA THR A 194 18.65 9.22 19.39
C THR A 194 18.11 8.37 18.25
N LEU A 195 17.74 8.99 17.12
CA LEU A 195 17.24 8.27 15.95
C LEU A 195 18.33 7.36 15.35
N GLN A 196 19.57 7.83 15.24
CA GLN A 196 20.70 7.04 14.77
C GLN A 196 20.95 5.82 15.67
N ARG A 197 20.89 5.99 17.00
CA ARG A 197 21.03 4.89 17.96
C ARG A 197 19.92 3.84 17.82
N VAL A 198 18.67 4.29 17.61
CA VAL A 198 17.53 3.39 17.38
C VAL A 198 17.70 2.65 16.06
N LEU A 199 18.14 3.33 14.99
CA LEU A 199 18.41 2.70 13.69
C LEU A 199 19.47 1.60 13.80
N ASN A 200 20.61 1.88 14.43
CA ASN A 200 21.67 0.89 14.61
C ASN A 200 21.18 -0.33 15.40
N ALA A 201 20.40 -0.12 16.46
CA ALA A 201 19.83 -1.22 17.23
C ALA A 201 18.84 -2.06 16.40
N VAL A 202 18.01 -1.43 15.57
CA VAL A 202 17.08 -2.12 14.68
C VAL A 202 17.83 -2.91 13.61
N VAL A 203 18.84 -2.31 12.98
CA VAL A 203 19.61 -2.97 11.92
C VAL A 203 20.37 -4.19 12.45
N ALA A 204 21.03 -4.05 13.61
CA ALA A 204 21.71 -5.16 14.26
C ALA A 204 20.76 -6.31 14.65
N ALA A 205 19.56 -5.98 15.13
CA ALA A 205 18.56 -6.99 15.51
C ALA A 205 17.87 -7.66 14.30
N GLN A 206 17.86 -7.01 13.14
CA GLN A 206 17.13 -7.44 11.95
C GLN A 206 18.04 -7.81 10.78
N ARG A 207 19.29 -8.23 11.05
CA ARG A 207 20.25 -8.64 10.01
C ARG A 207 19.64 -9.63 9.02
N ASP A 208 18.99 -10.68 9.53
CA ASP A 208 18.36 -11.72 8.71
C ASP A 208 17.31 -11.18 7.73
N PHE A 209 16.58 -10.11 8.08
CA PHE A 209 15.64 -9.47 7.16
C PHE A 209 16.34 -8.82 5.97
N PHE A 210 17.50 -8.19 6.18
CA PHE A 210 18.23 -7.56 5.10
C PHE A 210 18.86 -8.63 4.19
N ASP A 211 19.36 -9.72 4.76
CA ASP A 211 19.96 -10.85 4.04
C ASP A 211 18.92 -11.66 3.25
N LEU A 212 17.85 -12.14 3.91
CA LEU A 212 16.90 -13.12 3.36
C LEU A 212 15.58 -12.51 2.91
N GLY A 213 15.23 -11.31 3.37
CA GLY A 213 14.00 -10.59 3.02
C GLY A 213 12.90 -10.65 4.08
N GLU A 214 11.66 -10.30 3.69
CA GLU A 214 10.54 -10.10 4.62
C GLU A 214 10.19 -11.35 5.46
N GLN A 215 10.48 -12.54 4.95
CA GLN A 215 10.21 -13.81 5.62
C GLN A 215 11.08 -14.03 6.87
N ALA A 216 12.25 -13.40 6.94
CA ALA A 216 13.20 -13.56 8.05
C ALA A 216 13.10 -12.42 9.07
N LEU A 217 12.01 -11.66 9.06
CA LEU A 217 11.78 -10.58 10.02
C LEU A 217 11.57 -11.15 11.42
N LYS A 218 12.45 -10.78 12.35
CA LYS A 218 12.41 -11.21 13.74
C LYS A 218 11.47 -10.32 14.56
N PRO A 219 10.78 -10.86 15.58
CA PRO A 219 10.06 -10.04 16.54
C PRO A 219 11.02 -9.10 17.27
N LEU A 220 10.66 -7.82 17.35
CA LEU A 220 11.46 -6.81 18.03
C LEU A 220 10.53 -5.83 18.75
N PRO A 221 10.12 -6.13 19.99
CA PRO A 221 9.28 -5.24 20.75
C PRO A 221 10.03 -3.93 21.06
N MET A 222 9.31 -2.80 21.00
CA MET A 222 9.89 -1.48 21.30
C MET A 222 10.49 -1.40 22.71
N THR A 223 10.01 -2.23 23.65
CA THR A 223 10.56 -2.34 25.01
C THR A 223 12.01 -2.81 25.01
N GLN A 224 12.34 -3.81 24.21
CA GLN A 224 13.70 -4.36 24.13
C GLN A 224 14.71 -3.30 23.65
N VAL A 225 14.36 -2.55 22.60
CA VAL A 225 15.20 -1.46 22.09
C VAL A 225 15.28 -0.31 23.09
N ALA A 226 14.19 -0.02 23.80
CA ALA A 226 14.15 1.01 24.84
C ALA A 226 15.09 0.66 26.02
N ASP A 227 15.05 -0.59 26.48
CA ASP A 227 15.90 -1.11 27.56
C ASP A 227 17.38 -1.12 27.16
N GLN A 228 17.70 -1.58 25.93
CA GLN A 228 19.05 -1.57 25.39
C GLN A 228 19.64 -0.15 25.31
N LEU A 229 18.81 0.85 24.98
CA LEU A 229 19.24 2.23 24.82
C LEU A 229 19.13 3.07 26.10
N GLY A 230 18.53 2.54 27.17
CA GLY A 230 18.27 3.24 28.42
C GLY A 230 17.30 4.42 28.27
N ILE A 231 16.32 4.33 27.36
CA ILE A 231 15.33 5.38 27.09
C ILE A 231 13.92 4.86 27.29
N HIS A 232 12.96 5.76 27.48
CA HIS A 232 11.56 5.37 27.63
C HIS A 232 10.98 4.84 26.30
N VAL A 233 10.10 3.83 26.35
CA VAL A 233 9.45 3.23 25.17
C VAL A 233 8.72 4.28 24.31
N ALA A 234 8.07 5.25 24.97
CA ALA A 234 7.41 6.36 24.27
C ALA A 234 8.39 7.21 23.43
N THR A 235 9.65 7.33 23.85
CA THR A 235 10.70 8.04 23.10
C THR A 235 11.05 7.27 21.83
N VAL A 236 11.18 5.94 21.90
CA VAL A 236 11.39 5.09 20.72
C VAL A 236 10.21 5.21 19.76
N SER A 237 8.98 5.06 20.27
CA SER A 237 7.76 5.14 19.45
C SER A 237 7.63 6.48 18.72
N ARG A 238 7.93 7.61 19.40
CA ARG A 238 7.94 8.94 18.77
C ARG A 238 9.08 9.12 17.78
N ALA A 239 10.25 8.57 18.06
CA ALA A 239 11.41 8.70 17.18
C ALA A 239 11.17 8.03 15.82
N VAL A 240 10.50 6.88 15.79
CA VAL A 240 10.29 6.07 14.58
C VAL A 240 9.00 6.42 13.81
N ALA A 241 8.10 7.20 14.42
CA ALA A 241 6.82 7.54 13.81
C ALA A 241 7.01 8.40 12.54
N GLY A 242 6.43 7.93 11.42
CA GLY A 242 6.51 8.63 10.14
C GLY A 242 7.92 8.70 9.55
N LYS A 243 8.81 7.79 9.96
CA LYS A 243 10.17 7.66 9.42
C LYS A 243 10.24 6.50 8.44
N HIS A 244 10.96 6.68 7.34
CA HIS A 244 11.20 5.64 6.35
C HIS A 244 12.69 5.35 6.23
N ILE A 245 13.02 4.08 6.04
CA ILE A 245 14.39 3.63 5.75
C ILE A 245 14.44 3.09 4.33
N GLN A 246 15.50 3.42 3.61
CA GLN A 246 15.86 2.79 2.36
C GLN A 246 16.88 1.69 2.66
N CYS A 247 16.65 0.50 2.13
CA CYS A 247 17.59 -0.61 2.17
C CYS A 247 17.73 -1.21 0.76
N PRO A 248 18.65 -2.17 0.53
CA PRO A 248 18.84 -2.79 -0.78
C PRO A 248 17.57 -3.42 -1.36
N ARG A 249 16.61 -3.77 -0.50
CA ARG A 249 15.33 -4.40 -0.86
C ARG A 249 14.19 -3.40 -1.10
N GLY A 250 14.38 -2.11 -0.85
CA GLY A 250 13.37 -1.06 -1.07
C GLY A 250 13.24 -0.06 0.07
N ILE A 251 12.12 0.69 0.09
CA ILE A 251 11.84 1.70 1.11
C ILE A 251 10.73 1.19 2.04
N PHE A 252 11.03 1.12 3.34
CA PHE A 252 10.12 0.61 4.36
C PHE A 252 9.89 1.64 5.48
N PRO A 253 8.68 1.71 6.05
CA PRO A 253 8.46 2.47 7.28
C PRO A 253 9.29 1.86 8.42
N LEU A 254 10.05 2.67 9.16
CA LEU A 254 10.89 2.21 10.28
C LEU A 254 10.05 1.51 11.36
N ARG A 255 8.80 1.93 11.53
CA ARG A 255 7.86 1.30 12.46
C ARG A 255 7.60 -0.18 12.14
N ARG A 256 7.74 -0.60 10.88
CA ARG A 256 7.48 -1.98 10.44
C ARG A 256 8.42 -2.99 11.11
N PHE A 257 9.63 -2.59 11.47
CA PHE A 257 10.60 -3.49 12.13
C PHE A 257 10.24 -3.79 13.59
N PHE A 258 9.31 -3.04 14.18
CA PHE A 258 8.82 -3.28 15.53
C PHE A 258 7.57 -4.16 15.49
N THR A 259 7.78 -5.43 15.19
CA THR A 259 6.71 -6.43 15.17
C THR A 259 6.65 -7.19 16.49
N GLY A 260 5.45 -7.59 16.87
CA GLY A 260 5.29 -8.73 17.76
C GLY A 260 5.46 -10.03 16.98
N GLY A 261 5.63 -11.13 17.71
CA GLY A 261 5.70 -12.45 17.10
C GLY A 261 5.12 -13.52 17.98
N MET A 262 5.22 -14.75 17.47
CA MET A 262 4.93 -15.97 18.19
C MET A 262 6.15 -16.88 18.11
N GLN A 263 6.34 -17.68 19.15
CA GLN A 263 7.42 -18.64 19.22
C GLN A 263 7.00 -19.91 18.47
N THR A 264 7.82 -20.37 17.54
CA THR A 264 7.62 -21.64 16.83
C THR A 264 8.05 -22.81 17.70
N GLN A 265 7.63 -24.04 17.35
CA GLN A 265 8.02 -25.25 18.08
C GLN A 265 9.53 -25.51 18.06
N GLY A 266 10.26 -24.96 17.08
CA GLY A 266 11.72 -25.02 16.98
C GLY A 266 12.46 -24.07 17.92
N GLY A 267 11.75 -23.21 18.65
CA GLY A 267 12.32 -22.17 19.51
C GLY A 267 12.58 -20.83 18.81
N ASP A 268 12.45 -20.78 17.48
CA ASP A 268 12.62 -19.56 16.70
C ASP A 268 11.39 -18.64 16.81
N GLU A 269 11.63 -17.36 17.06
CA GLU A 269 10.59 -16.34 17.12
C GLU A 269 10.27 -15.81 15.71
N VAL A 270 9.02 -15.95 15.27
CA VAL A 270 8.58 -15.52 13.93
C VAL A 270 7.61 -14.36 14.06
N SER A 271 7.84 -13.29 13.28
CA SER A 271 6.98 -12.12 13.26
C SER A 271 5.69 -12.34 12.46
N TYR A 272 4.64 -11.57 12.78
CA TYR A 272 3.37 -11.65 12.04
C TYR A 272 3.51 -11.29 10.55
N ASP A 273 4.46 -10.43 10.20
CA ASP A 273 4.69 -10.05 8.80
C ASP A 273 5.50 -11.13 8.06
N ALA A 274 6.43 -11.82 8.73
CA ALA A 274 7.07 -13.02 8.18
C ALA A 274 6.04 -14.12 7.87
N ILE A 275 5.05 -14.33 8.75
CA ILE A 275 3.95 -15.28 8.49
C ILE A 275 3.14 -14.89 7.26
N LYS A 276 2.87 -13.59 7.06
CA LYS A 276 2.16 -13.11 5.85
C LYS A 276 2.98 -13.30 4.58
N ALA A 277 4.29 -13.06 4.64
CA ALA A 277 5.19 -13.30 3.52
C ALA A 277 5.21 -14.79 3.16
N ALA A 278 5.45 -15.66 4.14
CA ALA A 278 5.43 -17.12 3.94
C ALA A 278 4.08 -17.61 3.41
N LEU A 279 2.96 -17.06 3.88
CA LEU A 279 1.63 -17.36 3.35
C LEU A 279 1.50 -16.96 1.88
N ARG A 280 2.06 -15.82 1.47
CA ARG A 280 2.08 -15.41 0.06
C ARG A 280 2.90 -16.37 -0.79
N ASP A 281 4.08 -16.79 -0.32
CA ASP A 281 4.94 -17.71 -1.08
C ASP A 281 4.28 -19.08 -1.29
N VAL A 282 3.65 -19.64 -0.24
CA VAL A 282 2.88 -20.90 -0.35
C VAL A 282 1.75 -20.77 -1.37
N ILE A 283 1.11 -19.60 -1.45
CA ILE A 283 0.03 -19.33 -2.39
C ILE A 283 0.57 -19.12 -3.81
N ASP A 284 1.72 -18.49 -3.97
CA ASP A 284 2.34 -18.27 -5.28
C ASP A 284 2.89 -19.58 -5.88
N GLU A 285 3.32 -20.51 -5.03
CA GLU A 285 3.75 -21.87 -5.39
C GLU A 285 2.60 -22.87 -5.60
N GLU A 286 1.34 -22.50 -5.34
CA GLU A 286 0.20 -23.42 -5.41
C GLU A 286 -0.18 -23.82 -6.84
N ASP A 287 -0.73 -25.03 -7.00
CA ASP A 287 -1.37 -25.45 -8.24
C ASP A 287 -2.68 -24.68 -8.44
N LYS A 288 -2.71 -23.79 -9.44
CA LYS A 288 -3.88 -22.94 -9.75
C LYS A 288 -5.09 -23.72 -10.25
N SER A 289 -4.93 -24.97 -10.68
CA SER A 289 -6.04 -25.86 -11.04
C SER A 289 -6.74 -26.44 -9.80
N ASN A 290 -6.01 -26.55 -8.68
CA ASN A 290 -6.51 -27.01 -7.40
C ASN A 290 -5.94 -26.19 -6.22
N PRO A 291 -6.36 -24.92 -6.08
CA PRO A 291 -5.80 -24.01 -5.09
C PRO A 291 -6.05 -24.49 -3.67
N HIS A 292 -5.08 -24.24 -2.78
CA HIS A 292 -5.15 -24.71 -1.41
C HIS A 292 -6.32 -24.07 -0.65
N SER A 293 -7.09 -24.89 0.07
CA SER A 293 -8.10 -24.40 1.02
C SER A 293 -7.42 -23.71 2.21
N ASP A 294 -8.16 -22.89 2.97
CA ASP A 294 -7.61 -22.28 4.18
C ASP A 294 -7.08 -23.35 5.18
N ASP A 295 -7.66 -24.56 5.19
CA ASP A 295 -7.17 -25.68 6.02
C ASP A 295 -5.89 -26.31 5.44
N ALA A 296 -5.76 -26.42 4.12
CA ALA A 296 -4.54 -26.91 3.48
C ALA A 296 -3.38 -25.93 3.62
N LEU A 297 -3.65 -24.62 3.60
CA LEU A 297 -2.66 -23.57 3.86
C LEU A 297 -2.13 -23.62 5.30
N VAL A 298 -2.97 -23.99 6.28
CA VAL A 298 -2.49 -24.26 7.65
C VAL A 298 -1.49 -25.40 7.63
N GLY A 299 -1.82 -26.52 6.98
CA GLY A 299 -0.92 -27.68 6.91
C GLY A 299 0.41 -27.40 6.19
N GLU A 300 0.41 -26.61 5.11
CA GLU A 300 1.66 -26.22 4.44
C GLU A 300 2.52 -25.27 5.29
N LEU A 301 1.90 -24.39 6.07
CA LEU A 301 2.63 -23.53 7.01
C LEU A 301 3.15 -24.30 8.21
N GLU A 302 2.41 -25.31 8.70
CA GLU A 302 2.89 -26.23 9.75
C GLU A 302 4.13 -27.00 9.30
N LYS A 303 4.20 -27.44 8.03
CA LYS A 303 5.42 -28.07 7.47
C LYS A 303 6.62 -27.14 7.47
N ARG A 304 6.40 -25.81 7.40
CA ARG A 304 7.43 -24.78 7.52
C ARG A 304 7.69 -24.36 8.99
N GLY A 305 7.10 -25.05 9.96
CA GLY A 305 7.28 -24.79 11.40
C GLY A 305 6.38 -23.67 11.96
N ILE A 306 5.41 -23.18 11.19
CA ILE A 306 4.53 -22.06 11.55
C ILE A 306 3.14 -22.59 11.94
N GLU A 307 2.86 -22.66 13.24
CA GLU A 307 1.56 -23.13 13.75
C GLU A 307 0.58 -21.96 13.88
N ILE A 308 -0.45 -21.92 13.03
CA ILE A 308 -1.48 -20.88 13.05
C ILE A 308 -2.88 -21.42 12.83
N ALA A 309 -3.85 -20.84 13.52
CA ALA A 309 -5.25 -21.22 13.36
C ALA A 309 -5.80 -20.80 11.98
N ARG A 310 -6.72 -21.59 11.43
CA ARG A 310 -7.44 -21.30 10.17
C ARG A 310 -8.03 -19.88 10.10
N ARG A 311 -8.62 -19.39 11.21
CA ARG A 311 -9.19 -18.02 11.26
C ARG A 311 -8.12 -16.94 11.07
N THR A 312 -6.90 -17.20 11.55
CA THR A 312 -5.74 -16.32 11.39
C THR A 312 -5.25 -16.32 9.95
N VAL A 313 -5.19 -17.49 9.29
CA VAL A 313 -4.91 -17.62 7.84
C VAL A 313 -5.90 -16.80 7.03
N ALA A 314 -7.21 -16.99 7.26
CA ALA A 314 -8.25 -16.25 6.55
C ALA A 314 -8.13 -14.72 6.74
N LYS A 315 -7.82 -14.28 7.97
CA LYS A 315 -7.59 -12.85 8.27
C LYS A 315 -6.38 -12.30 7.53
N TYR A 316 -5.25 -13.00 7.54
CA TYR A 316 -4.03 -12.55 6.85
C TYR A 316 -4.19 -12.57 5.33
N ARG A 317 -4.87 -13.59 4.79
CA ARG A 317 -5.24 -13.66 3.38
C ARG A 317 -6.06 -12.44 2.95
N SER A 318 -7.06 -12.05 3.74
CA SER A 318 -7.86 -10.83 3.50
C SER A 318 -7.03 -9.54 3.59
N GLN A 319 -6.03 -9.47 4.47
CA GLN A 319 -5.14 -8.29 4.55
C GLN A 319 -4.17 -8.18 3.36
N LEU A 320 -3.89 -9.30 2.69
CA LEU A 320 -3.04 -9.36 1.50
C LEU A 320 -3.83 -9.21 0.19
N ASP A 321 -5.13 -8.94 0.27
CA ASP A 321 -6.06 -8.90 -0.87
C ASP A 321 -6.09 -10.19 -1.70
N ILE A 322 -5.76 -11.33 -1.08
CA ILE A 322 -5.76 -12.63 -1.76
C ILE A 322 -7.17 -13.23 -1.68
N PRO A 323 -7.80 -13.62 -2.80
CA PRO A 323 -9.14 -14.18 -2.79
C PRO A 323 -9.17 -15.64 -2.29
N SER A 324 -10.35 -16.16 -1.97
CA SER A 324 -10.49 -17.53 -1.43
C SER A 324 -10.13 -18.59 -2.48
N ALA A 325 -9.83 -19.82 -2.04
CA ALA A 325 -9.49 -20.93 -2.94
C ALA A 325 -10.46 -21.07 -4.13
N ARG A 326 -11.77 -20.93 -3.91
CA ARG A 326 -12.77 -21.02 -4.98
C ARG A 326 -12.59 -19.96 -6.07
N LEU A 327 -12.20 -18.74 -5.70
CA LEU A 327 -11.97 -17.64 -6.64
C LEU A 327 -10.58 -17.69 -7.29
N ARG A 328 -9.62 -18.40 -6.68
CA ARG A 328 -8.28 -18.62 -7.22
C ARG A 328 -8.20 -19.75 -8.25
N LYS A 329 -9.20 -20.63 -8.26
CA LYS A 329 -9.25 -21.79 -9.15
C LYS A 329 -9.35 -21.34 -10.61
N LYS A 330 -8.37 -21.74 -11.41
CA LYS A 330 -8.43 -21.68 -12.87
C LYS A 330 -8.97 -23.01 -13.40
N PHE A 331 -9.85 -22.94 -14.39
CA PHE A 331 -10.47 -24.09 -15.04
C PHE A 331 -9.79 -24.38 -16.37
#